data_AF-A0A1F7XM74-F1
#
_entry.id   AF-A0A1F7XM74-F1
#
_cell.length_a   1.000
_cell.length_b   1.000
_cell.length_c   1.000
_cell.angle_alpha   90.00
_cell.angle_beta   90.00
_cell.angle_gamma   90.00
#
_symmetry.space_group_name_H-M   'P 1'
#
loop_
_entity.id
_entity.type
_entity.pdbx_description
1 polymer ?
#
loop_
_entity_poly.entity_id
_entity_poly.type
_entity_poly.pdbx_seq_one_letter_code
_entity_poly.pdbx_strand_id
1 'polypeptide(L)'
;MIEKLKTYTSKLSFWWPIVLVPIWQELVFRYLPYRFIYLPIGKFWEVGLLSNIVFATLHWYIGKWFTIWAFLWGIILWWVMGRYGLIPAILLHSLVNVVDLRFGIRKLFRNKHGAEINGGL
;
A
#
# COMPACT_ATOMS: atom_id res chain seq x y z
N MET A 1 12.12 -1.13 -33.36
CA MET A 1 12.03 -0.05 -32.34
C MET A 1 10.77 -0.17 -31.49
N ILE A 2 9.60 -0.40 -32.11
CA ILE A 2 8.30 -0.56 -31.42
C ILE A 2 8.25 -1.79 -30.49
N GLU A 3 8.79 -2.94 -30.91
CA GLU A 3 8.84 -4.14 -30.04
C GLU A 3 9.75 -3.95 -28.82
N LYS A 4 10.94 -3.34 -28.98
CA LYS A 4 11.82 -3.03 -27.85
C LYS A 4 11.11 -2.12 -26.84
N LEU A 5 10.40 -1.09 -27.30
CA LEU A 5 9.59 -0.22 -26.45
C LEU A 5 8.47 -0.98 -25.71
N LYS A 6 7.75 -1.88 -26.38
CA LYS A 6 6.74 -2.76 -25.74
C LYS A 6 7.34 -3.68 -24.66
N THR A 7 8.53 -4.22 -24.89
CA THR A 7 9.21 -5.08 -23.91
C THR A 7 9.69 -4.27 -22.69
N TYR A 8 10.14 -3.03 -22.89
CA TYR A 8 10.51 -2.16 -21.77
C TYR A 8 9.29 -1.72 -20.96
N THR A 9 8.20 -1.30 -21.61
CA THR A 9 6.97 -0.87 -20.92
C THR A 9 6.30 -2.02 -20.17
N SER A 10 6.35 -3.24 -20.69
CA SER A 10 5.82 -4.44 -20.01
C SER A 10 6.66 -4.90 -18.81
N LYS A 11 7.99 -4.77 -18.86
CA LYS A 11 8.83 -5.02 -17.69
C LYS A 11 8.62 -3.94 -16.63
N LEU A 12 8.55 -2.67 -17.04
CA LEU A 12 8.31 -1.55 -16.14
C LEU A 12 6.93 -1.67 -15.46
N SER A 13 5.89 -2.07 -16.20
CA SER A 13 4.54 -2.24 -15.64
C SER A 13 4.46 -3.33 -14.57
N PHE A 14 5.32 -4.34 -14.63
CA PHE A 14 5.43 -5.38 -13.59
C PHE A 14 6.16 -4.90 -12.34
N TRP A 15 7.33 -4.26 -12.51
CA TRP A 15 8.15 -3.79 -11.38
C TRP A 15 7.59 -2.56 -10.68
N TRP A 16 6.80 -1.76 -11.40
CA TRP A 16 6.19 -0.53 -10.89
C TRP A 16 5.38 -0.74 -9.60
N PRO A 17 4.34 -1.61 -9.55
CA PRO A 17 3.57 -1.85 -8.33
C PRO A 17 4.33 -2.59 -7.22
N ILE A 18 5.41 -3.29 -7.57
CA ILE A 18 6.16 -4.14 -6.63
C ILE A 18 7.28 -3.34 -5.93
N VAL A 19 7.93 -2.43 -6.64
CA VAL A 19 9.14 -1.76 -6.14
C VAL A 19 8.92 -0.25 -6.05
N LEU A 20 8.58 0.39 -7.17
CA LEU A 20 8.56 1.85 -7.25
C LEU A 20 7.40 2.47 -6.46
N VAL A 21 6.22 1.86 -6.52
CA VAL A 21 5.05 2.31 -5.74
C VAL A 21 5.28 2.17 -4.22
N PRO A 22 5.73 1.02 -3.69
CA PRO A 22 6.07 0.91 -2.28
C PRO A 22 7.10 1.91 -1.80
N ILE A 23 8.17 2.16 -2.57
CA ILE A 23 9.17 3.17 -2.20
C ILE A 23 8.51 4.54 -1.99
N TRP A 24 7.72 5.02 -2.96
CA TRP A 24 7.04 6.31 -2.86
C TRP A 24 6.02 6.35 -1.73
N GLN A 25 5.24 5.30 -1.55
CA GLN A 25 4.24 5.23 -0.50
C GLN A 25 4.87 5.22 0.90
N GLU A 26 5.94 4.45 1.11
CA GLU A 26 6.63 4.42 2.39
C GLU A 26 7.38 5.73 2.67
N LEU A 27 7.94 6.38 1.64
CA LEU A 27 8.50 7.72 1.81
C LEU A 27 7.44 8.70 2.31
N VAL A 28 6.31 8.80 1.62
CA VAL A 28 5.28 9.81 1.90
C VAL A 28 4.51 9.53 3.18
N PHE A 29 4.10 8.29 3.43
CA PHE A 29 3.19 7.97 4.53
C PHE A 29 3.90 7.42 5.78
N ARG A 30 5.20 7.10 5.69
CA ARG A 30 5.96 6.58 6.84
C ARG A 30 7.16 7.45 7.13
N TYR A 31 8.07 7.64 6.18
CA TYR A 31 9.28 8.43 6.44
C TYR A 31 8.99 9.89 6.76
N LEU A 32 8.17 10.59 5.96
CA LEU A 32 7.88 12.01 6.21
C LEU A 32 7.16 12.22 7.56
N PRO A 33 6.08 11.51 7.90
CA PRO A 33 5.42 11.66 9.20
C PRO A 33 6.34 11.25 10.36
N TYR A 34 7.15 10.21 10.18
CA TYR A 34 8.14 9.80 11.18
C TYR A 34 9.14 10.93 11.44
N ARG A 35 9.78 11.43 10.38
CA ARG A 35 10.88 12.39 10.48
C ARG A 35 10.43 13.79 10.92
N PHE A 36 9.31 14.26 10.38
CA PHE A 36 8.89 15.67 10.52
C PHE A 36 7.74 15.89 11.50
N ILE A 37 7.04 14.84 11.95
CA ILE A 37 5.94 14.98 12.89
C ILE A 37 6.23 14.20 14.17
N TYR A 38 6.47 12.88 14.08
CA TYR A 38 6.71 12.04 15.26
C TYR A 38 7.97 12.45 16.02
N LEU A 39 9.14 12.53 15.37
CA LEU A 39 10.38 12.87 16.09
C LEU A 39 10.30 14.20 16.85
N PRO A 40 9.64 15.26 16.32
CA PRO A 40 9.38 16.48 17.09
C PRO A 40 8.38 16.34 18.26
N ILE A 41 7.27 15.61 18.08
CA ILE A 41 6.16 15.64 19.07
C ILE A 41 6.10 14.42 20.00
N GLY A 42 6.85 13.35 19.73
CA GLY A 42 6.93 12.13 20.53
C GLY A 42 5.71 11.21 20.50
N LYS A 43 4.61 11.60 19.85
CA LYS A 43 3.35 10.84 19.80
C LYS A 43 3.35 9.76 18.71
N PHE A 44 4.03 8.65 18.96
CA PHE A 44 4.27 7.61 17.96
C PHE A 44 2.99 7.04 17.34
N TRP A 45 2.04 6.60 18.17
CA TRP A 45 0.85 5.91 17.69
C TRP A 45 -0.15 6.86 17.04
N GLU A 46 -0.30 8.07 17.57
CA GLU A 46 -1.22 9.07 17.03
C GLU A 46 -0.79 9.52 15.63
N VAL A 47 0.50 9.79 15.43
CA VAL A 47 1.05 10.14 14.11
C VAL A 47 0.90 8.97 13.14
N GLY A 48 1.21 7.76 13.59
CA GLY A 48 1.04 6.55 12.78
C GLY A 48 -0.40 6.33 12.35
N LEU A 49 -1.34 6.36 13.30
CA LEU A 49 -2.77 6.17 13.04
C LEU A 49 -3.30 7.23 12.06
N LEU A 50 -2.98 8.50 12.27
CA LEU A 50 -3.40 9.58 11.36
C LEU A 50 -2.85 9.38 9.95
N SER A 51 -1.55 9.09 9.82
CA SER A 51 -0.95 8.83 8.50
C SER A 51 -1.58 7.61 7.82
N ASN A 52 -1.87 6.56 8.59
CA ASN A 52 -2.48 5.34 8.09
C ASN A 52 -3.94 5.52 7.66
N ILE A 53 -4.70 6.38 8.35
CA ILE A 53 -6.07 6.75 7.93
C ILE A 53 -6.02 7.42 6.55
N VAL A 54 -5.13 8.40 6.35
CA VAL A 54 -4.99 9.07 5.06
C VAL A 54 -4.56 8.08 3.97
N PHE A 55 -3.53 7.29 4.25
CA PHE A 55 -3.04 6.25 3.33
C PHE A 55 -4.15 5.27 2.92
N ALA A 56 -4.92 4.75 3.87
CA ALA A 56 -5.99 3.80 3.61
C ALA A 56 -7.13 4.43 2.80
N THR A 57 -7.52 5.67 3.13
CA THR A 57 -8.60 6.39 2.44
C THR A 57 -8.30 6.62 0.96
N LEU A 58 -7.02 6.85 0.60
CA LEU A 58 -6.61 6.96 -0.81
C LEU A 58 -6.83 5.66 -1.61
N HIS A 59 -7.03 4.52 -0.95
CA HIS A 59 -7.34 3.25 -1.58
C HIS A 59 -8.84 2.92 -1.61
N TRP A 60 -9.70 3.85 -1.17
CA TRP A 60 -11.15 3.63 -1.11
C TRP A 60 -11.78 3.21 -2.44
N TYR A 61 -11.29 3.76 -3.55
CA TYR A 61 -11.78 3.43 -4.90
C TYR A 61 -11.60 1.95 -5.28
N ILE A 62 -10.73 1.20 -4.58
CA ILE A 62 -10.51 -0.24 -4.79
C ILE A 62 -11.61 -1.06 -4.09
N GLY A 63 -12.22 -0.50 -3.04
CA GLY A 63 -13.32 -1.11 -2.28
C GLY A 63 -13.05 -1.11 -0.77
N LYS A 64 -14.14 -1.04 0.02
CA LYS A 64 -14.11 -0.93 1.49
C LYS A 64 -13.21 -1.96 2.18
N TRP A 65 -13.26 -3.22 1.72
CA TRP A 65 -12.43 -4.29 2.28
C TRP A 65 -10.94 -4.06 2.07
N PHE A 66 -10.55 -3.61 0.87
CA PHE A 66 -9.15 -3.29 0.59
C PHE A 66 -8.69 -2.07 1.39
N THR A 67 -9.56 -1.06 1.59
CA THR A 67 -9.28 0.08 2.48
C THR A 67 -8.96 -0.37 3.91
N ILE A 68 -9.79 -1.24 4.48
CA ILE A 68 -9.56 -1.78 5.84
C ILE A 68 -8.25 -2.55 5.89
N TRP A 69 -8.01 -3.41 4.89
CA TRP A 69 -6.78 -4.18 4.80
C TRP A 69 -5.53 -3.28 4.67
N ALA A 70 -5.60 -2.20 3.86
CA ALA A 70 -4.54 -1.23 3.70
C ALA A 70 -4.29 -0.43 4.99
N PHE A 71 -5.33 -0.14 5.76
CA PHE A 71 -5.20 0.48 7.08
C PHE A 71 -4.45 -0.42 8.06
N LEU A 72 -4.85 -1.70 8.18
CA LEU A 72 -4.22 -2.67 9.09
C LEU A 72 -2.75 -2.91 8.75
N TRP A 73 -2.43 -3.13 7.46
CA TRP A 73 -1.04 -3.24 7.02
C TRP A 73 -0.26 -1.94 7.21
N GLY A 74 -0.90 -0.78 7.03
CA GLY A 74 -0.30 0.51 7.33
C GLY A 74 0.16 0.64 8.79
N ILE A 75 -0.60 0.09 9.74
CA ILE A 75 -0.20 0.05 11.17
C ILE A 75 1.05 -0.80 11.36
N ILE A 76 1.10 -1.98 10.74
CA ILE A 76 2.26 -2.86 10.80
C ILE A 76 3.49 -2.18 10.19
N LEU A 77 3.35 -1.55 9.02
CA LEU A 77 4.43 -0.83 8.34
C LEU A 77 4.93 0.38 9.15
N TRP A 78 4.03 1.10 9.84
CA TRP A 78 4.40 2.16 10.75
C TRP A 78 5.25 1.64 11.93
N TRP A 79 4.83 0.53 12.54
CA TRP A 79 5.59 -0.12 13.60
C TRP A 79 6.97 -0.58 13.11
N VAL A 80 7.04 -1.18 11.92
CA VAL A 80 8.32 -1.60 11.29
C VAL A 80 9.22 -0.39 11.02
N MET A 81 8.68 0.71 10.48
CA MET A 81 9.42 1.96 10.26
C MET A 81 10.02 2.48 11.57
N GLY A 82 9.23 2.51 12.65
CA GLY A 82 9.71 3.00 13.94
C GLY A 82 10.77 2.13 14.60
N ARG A 83 10.74 0.81 14.35
CA ARG A 83 11.65 -0.15 15.00
C ARG A 83 12.90 -0.48 14.18
N TYR A 84 12.76 -0.53 12.86
CA TYR A 84 13.80 -1.04 11.95
C TYR A 84 14.14 -0.06 10.81
N GLY A 85 13.40 1.03 10.66
CA GLY A 85 13.65 2.06 9.65
C GLY A 85 12.98 1.80 8.30
N LEU A 86 13.32 2.65 7.33
CA LEU A 86 12.60 2.76 6.05
C LEU A 86 12.82 1.54 5.14
N ILE A 87 14.05 1.02 5.06
CA ILE A 87 14.36 -0.08 4.14
C ILE A 87 13.53 -1.33 4.49
N PRO A 88 13.48 -1.80 5.76
CA PRO A 88 12.62 -2.92 6.12
C PRO A 88 11.13 -2.68 5.85
N ALA A 89 10.63 -1.46 6.04
CA ALA A 89 9.24 -1.11 5.74
C ALA A 89 8.94 -1.24 4.24
N ILE A 90 9.83 -0.72 3.38
CA ILE A 90 9.73 -0.86 1.91
C ILE A 90 9.74 -2.34 1.51
N LEU A 91 10.68 -3.13 2.02
CA LEU A 91 10.78 -4.56 1.68
C LEU A 91 9.52 -5.33 2.09
N LEU A 92 8.98 -5.06 3.28
CA LEU A 92 7.74 -5.68 3.74
C LEU A 92 6.54 -5.26 2.88
N HIS A 93 6.42 -3.97 2.56
CA HIS A 93 5.33 -3.49 1.70
C HIS A 93 5.42 -4.11 0.29
N SER A 94 6.61 -4.15 -0.30
CA SER A 94 6.85 -4.85 -1.57
C SER A 94 6.44 -6.32 -1.50
N LEU A 95 6.79 -7.03 -0.43
CA LEU A 95 6.39 -8.43 -0.23
C LEU A 95 4.86 -8.58 -0.16
N VAL A 96 4.21 -7.72 0.60
CA VAL A 96 2.74 -7.70 0.74
C VAL A 96 2.06 -7.47 -0.62
N ASN A 97 2.60 -6.56 -1.45
CA ASN A 97 2.11 -6.36 -2.81
C ASN A 97 2.33 -7.57 -3.72
N VAL A 98 3.47 -8.27 -3.60
CA VAL A 98 3.72 -9.51 -4.36
C VAL A 98 2.70 -10.59 -3.99
N VAL A 99 2.42 -10.77 -2.70
CA VAL A 99 1.43 -11.73 -2.21
C VAL A 99 0.03 -11.38 -2.73
N ASP A 100 -0.38 -10.12 -2.61
CA ASP A 100 -1.67 -9.65 -3.11
C ASP A 100 -1.81 -9.82 -4.63
N LEU A 101 -0.79 -9.46 -5.42
CA LEU A 101 -0.80 -9.64 -6.88
C LEU A 101 -0.83 -11.12 -7.28
N ARG A 102 -0.12 -11.99 -6.55
CA ARG A 102 -0.02 -13.43 -6.88
C ARG A 102 -1.27 -14.21 -6.49
N PHE A 103 -1.88 -13.89 -5.35
CA PHE A 103 -3.07 -14.59 -4.86
C PHE A 103 -4.37 -13.85 -5.19
N GLY A 104 -4.29 -12.69 -5.84
CA GLY A 104 -5.44 -11.93 -6.31
C GLY A 104 -6.31 -11.42 -5.16
N ILE A 105 -5.72 -11.00 -4.04
CA ILE A 105 -6.44 -10.52 -2.85
C ILE A 105 -7.37 -9.36 -3.26
N ARG A 106 -6.89 -8.40 -4.06
CA ARG A 106 -7.73 -7.36 -4.68
C ARG A 106 -8.88 -7.89 -5.55
N LYS A 107 -8.69 -8.98 -6.30
CA LYS A 107 -9.74 -9.57 -7.16
C LYS A 107 -10.81 -10.29 -6.34
N LEU A 108 -10.41 -10.98 -5.27
CA LEU A 108 -11.32 -11.66 -4.36
C LEU A 108 -12.32 -10.68 -3.75
N PHE A 109 -11.86 -9.47 -3.43
CA PHE A 109 -12.70 -8.43 -2.81
C PHE A 109 -13.44 -7.54 -3.79
N ARG A 110 -12.96 -7.40 -5.03
CA ARG A 110 -13.70 -6.68 -6.10
C ARG A 110 -14.91 -7.47 -6.59
N ASN A 111 -14.83 -8.81 -6.64
CA ASN A 111 -15.92 -9.65 -7.15
C ASN A 111 -17.12 -9.78 -6.19
N LYS A 112 -16.96 -9.52 -4.89
CA LYS A 112 -18.10 -9.53 -3.95
C LYS A 112 -19.09 -8.40 -4.20
N HIS A 113 -18.63 -7.22 -4.64
CA HIS A 113 -19.57 -6.14 -5.00
C HIS A 113 -20.22 -6.37 -6.36
N GLY A 114 -19.56 -6.96 -7.35
CA GLY A 114 -20.21 -7.33 -8.62
C GLY A 114 -21.35 -8.35 -8.48
N ALA A 115 -21.33 -9.17 -7.43
CA ALA A 115 -22.40 -10.12 -7.11
C ALA A 115 -23.56 -9.48 -6.31
N GLU A 116 -23.31 -8.45 -5.50
CA GLU A 116 -24.37 -7.72 -4.78
C GLU A 116 -25.19 -6.81 -5.72
N ILE A 117 -24.59 -6.22 -6.76
CA ILE A 117 -25.34 -5.40 -7.74
C ILE A 117 -26.16 -6.24 -8.74
N ASN A 118 -25.86 -7.53 -8.88
CA ASN A 118 -26.59 -8.45 -9.78
C ASN A 118 -27.41 -9.53 -9.04
N GLY A 119 -27.37 -9.54 -7.70
CA GLY A 119 -28.10 -10.48 -6.85
C GLY A 119 -29.38 -9.90 -6.23
N GLY A 120 -29.79 -8.71 -6.66
CA GLY A 120 -31.09 -8.13 -6.34
C GLY A 120 -32.13 -8.53 -7.37
N LEU A 121 -32.60 -9.77 -7.30
CA LEU A 121 -33.91 -10.19 -7.78
C LEU A 121 -34.76 -10.57 -6.55
#